data_AF-G0R1D4-F1
#
_entry.id   AF-G0R1D4-F1
#
_cell.length_a   1.000
_cell.length_b   1.000
_cell.length_c   1.000
_cell.angle_alpha   90.00
_cell.angle_beta   90.00
_cell.angle_gamma   90.00
#
_symmetry.space_group_name_H-M   'P 1'
#
loop_
_entity.id
_entity.type
_entity.pdbx_description
1 polymer ?
#
loop_
_entity_poly.entity_id
_entity_poly.type
_entity_poly.pdbx_seq_one_letter_code
_entity_poly.pdbx_strand_id
1 'polypeptide(L)' 'MQSDQGHLYYIVLKGDSFGEIALLTNQTRTATLICRQDSYLMTLSKQAFEGIMGKYNEYVTKDRLIFLQQFNFFKQGK' A
#
# COMPACT_ATOMS: atom_id res chain seq x y z
N MET A 1 -14.69 -15.15 10.71
CA MET A 1 -14.54 -16.37 9.89
C MET A 1 -15.89 -17.07 9.86
N GLN A 2 -16.38 -17.44 8.69
CA GLN A 2 -17.57 -18.29 8.56
C GLN A 2 -17.14 -19.66 8.04
N SER A 3 -17.89 -20.69 8.42
CA SER A 3 -17.67 -22.07 8.01
C SER A 3 -18.79 -22.52 7.08
N ASP A 4 -18.44 -23.09 5.94
CA ASP A 4 -19.33 -23.98 5.17
C ASP A 4 -18.52 -25.21 4.74
N GLN A 5 -19.11 -26.39 4.88
CA GLN A 5 -18.49 -27.69 4.58
C GLN A 5 -17.03 -27.85 5.08
N GLY A 6 -16.75 -27.38 6.31
CA GLY A 6 -15.45 -27.52 6.97
C GLY A 6 -14.35 -26.56 6.50
N HIS A 7 -14.60 -25.71 5.50
CA HIS A 7 -13.64 -24.69 5.07
C HIS A 7 -13.92 -23.36 5.76
N LEU A 8 -12.91 -22.84 6.45
CA LEU A 8 -12.93 -21.50 7.02
C LEU A 8 -12.61 -20.48 5.93
N TYR A 9 -13.47 -19.48 5.79
CA TYR A 9 -13.20 -18.32 4.93
C TYR A 9 -13.38 -17.01 5.69
N TYR A 10 -12.64 -16.01 5.24
CA TYR A 10 -12.81 -14.62 5.65
C TYR A 10 -13.81 -13.93 4.72
N ILE A 11 -14.72 -13.13 5.27
CA ILE A 11 -15.66 -12.32 4.49
C ILE A 11 -15.15 -10.89 4.48
N VAL A 12 -14.96 -10.38 3.28
CA VAL A 12 -14.65 -8.97 3.01
C VAL A 12 -15.97 -8.23 2.82
N LEU A 13 -16.15 -7.12 3.54
CA LEU A 13 -17.36 -6.31 3.51
C LEU A 13 -17.17 -5.06 2.64
N LYS A 14 -18.28 -4.34 2.40
CA LYS A 14 -18.25 -3.07 1.67
C LYS A 14 -17.33 -2.07 2.39
N GLY A 15 -16.40 -1.49 1.65
CA GLY A 15 -15.43 -0.52 2.17
C GLY A 15 -14.08 -1.14 2.54
N ASP A 16 -14.01 -2.46 2.66
CA ASP A 16 -12.74 -3.16 2.88
C ASP A 16 -11.88 -3.17 1.60
N SER A 17 -10.57 -3.30 1.78
CA SER A 17 -9.59 -3.48 0.73
C SER A 17 -8.91 -4.86 0.83
N PHE A 18 -8.41 -5.37 -0.30
CA PHE A 18 -7.63 -6.60 -0.35
C PHE A 18 -6.57 -6.53 -1.45
N GLY A 19 -5.52 -7.35 -1.34
CA GLY A 19 -4.43 -7.42 -2.33
C GLY A 19 -3.30 -6.43 -2.07
N GLU A 20 -3.29 -5.78 -0.91
CA GLU A 20 -2.29 -4.81 -0.46
C GLU A 20 -0.89 -5.40 -0.35
N ILE A 21 -0.76 -6.68 -0.02
CA ILE A 21 0.53 -7.38 0.05
C ILE A 21 1.23 -7.34 -1.32
N ALA A 22 0.49 -7.49 -2.42
CA ALA A 22 1.06 -7.45 -3.78
C ALA A 22 1.50 -6.03 -4.20
N LEU A 23 1.01 -4.99 -3.52
CA LEU A 23 1.48 -3.61 -3.73
C LEU A 23 2.78 -3.35 -2.97
N LEU A 24 2.90 -3.86 -1.75
CA LEU A 24 4.07 -3.68 -0.89
C LEU A 24 5.23 -4.63 -1.23
N THR A 25 4.92 -5.76 -1.85
CA THR A 25 5.90 -6.83 -2.11
C THR A 25 5.86 -7.26 -3.57
N ASN A 26 6.82 -8.09 -4.00
CA ASN A 26 6.77 -8.78 -5.30
C ASN A 26 6.11 -10.18 -5.18
N GLN A 27 5.34 -10.42 -4.12
CA GLN A 27 4.66 -11.70 -3.94
C GLN A 27 3.37 -11.78 -4.77
N THR A 28 3.02 -13.00 -5.18
CA THR A 28 1.78 -13.31 -5.89
C THR A 28 0.56 -13.20 -4.96
N ARG A 29 -0.66 -13.28 -5.52
CA ARG A 29 -1.90 -13.27 -4.72
C ARG A 29 -1.88 -14.39 -3.67
N THR A 30 -2.07 -14.00 -2.41
CA THR A 30 -2.07 -14.91 -1.25
C THR A 30 -3.44 -15.55 -0.99
N ALA A 31 -4.51 -15.01 -1.60
CA ALA A 31 -5.87 -15.51 -1.46
C ALA A 31 -6.68 -15.30 -2.75
N THR A 32 -7.70 -16.14 -2.93
CA THR A 32 -8.73 -16.02 -3.98
C THR A 32 -9.99 -15.41 -3.38
N LEU A 33 -10.57 -14.42 -4.04
CA LEU A 33 -11.86 -13.85 -3.68
C LEU A 33 -12.92 -14.22 -4.72
N ILE A 34 -14.13 -14.49 -4.24
CA ILE A 34 -15.29 -14.79 -5.06
C ILE A 34 -16.39 -13.81 -4.66
N CYS A 35 -16.94 -13.08 -5.64
CA CYS A 35 -18.06 -12.18 -5.41
C CYS A 35 -19.31 -13.00 -5.06
N ARG A 36 -19.96 -12.69 -3.92
CA ARG A 36 -21.24 -13.32 -3.52
C ARG A 36 -22.47 -12.69 -4.16
N GLN A 37 -22.28 -11.52 -4.75
CA GLN A 37 -23.29 -10.71 -5.42
C GLN A 37 -22.59 -9.77 -6.40
N ASP A 38 -23.37 -9.13 -7.27
CA ASP A 38 -22.85 -8.08 -8.15
C ASP A 38 -22.18 -6.99 -7.32
N SER A 39 -20.92 -6.73 -7.63
CA SER A 39 -20.02 -5.90 -6.83
C SER A 39 -19.19 -5.00 -7.74
N TYR A 40 -19.01 -3.76 -7.32
CA TYR A 40 -18.12 -2.80 -7.98
C TYR A 40 -16.89 -2.60 -7.12
N LEU A 41 -15.72 -2.65 -7.75
CA LEU A 41 -14.42 -2.53 -7.06
C LEU A 41 -13.64 -1.38 -7.67
N MET A 42 -13.01 -0.58 -6.81
CA MET A 42 -11.95 0.33 -7.23
C MET A 42 -10.64 -0.44 -7.25
N THR A 43 -9.84 -0.21 -8.28
CA THR A 43 -8.55 -0.89 -8.45
C THR A 43 -7.41 0.11 -8.45
N LEU A 44 -6.28 -0.30 -7.89
CA LEU A 44 -5.03 0.44 -7.93
C LEU A 44 -3.95 -0.48 -8.50
N SER A 45 -3.32 -0.07 -9.60
CA SER A 45 -2.21 -0.82 -10.17
C SER A 45 -0.93 -0.59 -9.36
N LYS A 46 -0.04 -1.58 -9.37
CA LYS A 46 1.26 -1.47 -8.71
C LYS A 46 2.08 -0.28 -9.23
N GLN A 47 2.09 -0.07 -10.55
CA GLN A 47 2.77 1.08 -11.17
C GLN A 47 2.21 2.42 -10.67
N ALA A 48 0.88 2.56 -10.54
CA ALA A 48 0.28 3.77 -10.02
C ALA A 48 0.62 3.98 -8.53
N PHE A 49 0.58 2.92 -7.73
CA PHE A 49 0.97 2.94 -6.32
C PHE A 49 2.44 3.37 -6.15
N GLU A 50 3.36 2.75 -6.90
CA GLU A 50 4.79 3.08 -6.88
C GLU A 50 5.04 4.53 -7.33
N GLY A 51 4.32 5.02 -8.35
CA GLY A 51 4.42 6.40 -8.79
C GLY A 51 3.98 7.42 -7.73
N ILE A 52 2.94 7.10 -6.95
CA ILE A 52 2.48 7.96 -5.84
C ILE A 52 3.48 7.91 -4.69
N MET A 53 3.88 6.70 -4.27
CA MET A 53 4.80 6.51 -3.14
C MET A 53 6.20 7.04 -3.42
N GLY A 54 6.70 6.91 -4.65
CA GLY A 54 7.99 7.47 -5.06
C GLY A 54 8.02 8.99 -4.90
N LYS A 55 7.00 9.69 -5.42
CA LYS A 55 6.87 11.15 -5.26
C LYS A 55 6.76 11.57 -3.79
N TYR A 56 5.99 10.82 -3.01
CA TYR A 56 5.85 11.08 -1.58
C TYR A 56 7.18 10.92 -0.82
N ASN A 57 7.92 9.85 -1.09
CA ASN A 57 9.23 9.61 -0.46
C ASN A 57 10.26 10.66 -0.86
N GLU A 58 10.25 11.12 -2.11
CA GLU A 58 11.10 12.22 -2.56
C GLU A 58 10.77 13.51 -1.82
N TYR A 59 9.47 13.83 -1.68
CA TYR A 59 9.01 14.98 -0.90
C TYR A 59 9.48 14.92 0.55
N VAL A 60 9.24 13.80 1.25
CA VAL A 60 9.64 13.62 2.66
C VAL A 60 11.15 13.72 2.81
N THR A 61 11.92 13.19 1.86
CA THR A 61 13.38 13.27 1.89
C THR A 61 13.87 14.71 1.72
N LYS A 62 13.29 15.46 0.77
CA LYS A 62 13.62 16.89 0.56
C LYS A 62 13.29 17.73 1.79
N ASP A 63 12.12 17.53 2.38
CA ASP A 63 11.69 18.25 3.59
C ASP A 63 12.67 18.04 4.75
N ARG A 64 13.07 16.77 4.99
CA ARG A 64 14.10 16.43 5.98
C ARG A 64 15.44 17.11 5.70
N LEU A 65 15.90 17.13 4.45
CA LEU A 65 17.16 17.79 4.09
C LEU A 65 17.10 19.31 4.33
N ILE A 66 15.98 19.94 3.94
CA ILE A 66 15.76 21.37 4.17
C ILE A 66 15.81 21.68 5.67
N PHE A 67 15.14 20.88 6.50
CA PHE A 67 15.18 21.02 7.95
C PHE A 67 16.60 20.91 8.51
N LEU A 68 17.38 19.89 8.11
CA LEU A 68 18.76 19.71 8.60
C LEU A 68 19.66 20.89 8.18
N GLN A 69 19.50 21.40 6.97
CA GLN A 69 20.25 22.56 6.48
C GLN A 69 19.96 23.87 7.25
N GLN A 70 18.90 23.93 8.06
CA GLN A 70 18.67 25.09 8.93
C GLN A 70 19.77 25.26 9.98
N PHE A 71 20.43 24.16 10.37
CA PHE A 71 21.47 24.21 11.38
C PHE A 71 22.87 24.36 10.76
N ASN A 72 23.60 25.37 11.22
CA ASN A 72 24.92 25.71 10.66
C ASN A 72 25.95 24.59 10.77
N PHE A 73 25.81 23.66 11.73
CA PHE A 73 26.72 22.52 11.88
C PHE A 73 26.57 21.50 10.74
N PHE A 74 25.38 21.34 10.16
CA PHE A 74 25.15 20.47 9.00
C PHE A 74 25.51 21.12 7.66
N LYS A 75 25.77 22.43 7.64
CA LYS A 75 26.27 23.13 6.45
C LYS A 75 27.75 22.87 6.17
N GLN A 76 28.48 22.30 7.13
CA GLN A 76 29.92 22.02 7.02
C GLN A 76 30.14 20.55 6.71
N GLY A 77 30.14 20.21 5.43
CA GLY A 77 30.52 18.90 4.92
C GLY A 77 31.48 19.08 3.75
N LYS A 78 32.76 19.29 4.09
CA LYS A 78 33.95 19.49 3.22
C LYS A 78 33.82 20.46 2.05
#